data_AF-A0A7L5DWM5-F1
#
_entry.id   AF-A0A7L5DWM5-F1
#
_cell.length_a   1.000
_cell.length_b   1.000
_cell.length_c   1.000
_cell.angle_alpha   90.00
_cell.angle_beta   90.00
_cell.angle_gamma   90.00
#
_symmetry.space_group_name_H-M   'P 1'
#
loop_
_entity.id
_entity.type
_entity.pdbx_description
1 polymer ?
#
loop_
_entity_poly.entity_id
_entity_poly.type
_entity_poly.pdbx_seq_one_letter_code
_entity_poly.pdbx_strand_id
1 'polypeptide(L)'
;MKKNSLFRYYRVFKNDTTVTEISTNNFKLLPALLSQRVFPVHSNIQEEVTHHVHSGYILPDDSEMFYGYASKTMAMRKAKAGALQHINRLIAEVTQGINKLKTHRALHYQDLNDTLLESNIRKLEREMYIK
;
A
#
# COMPACT_ATOMS: atom_id res chain seq x y z
N MET A 1 6.06 -19.90 -39.11
CA MET A 1 6.44 -19.82 -37.68
C MET A 1 5.61 -18.73 -37.02
N LYS A 2 4.65 -19.08 -36.14
CA LYS A 2 3.84 -18.08 -35.42
C LYS A 2 4.77 -17.34 -34.44
N LYS A 3 4.91 -16.02 -34.59
CA LYS A 3 5.51 -15.16 -33.58
C LYS A 3 4.65 -15.27 -32.33
N ASN A 4 5.10 -16.03 -31.34
CA ASN A 4 4.52 -15.97 -29.99
C ASN A 4 4.77 -14.55 -29.46
N SER A 5 3.77 -13.70 -29.60
CA SER A 5 3.72 -12.39 -28.95
C SER A 5 3.64 -12.64 -27.44
N LEU A 6 4.79 -12.77 -26.79
CA LEU A 6 4.92 -12.75 -25.33
C LEU A 6 4.44 -11.38 -24.85
N PHE A 7 3.18 -11.28 -24.43
CA PHE A 7 2.76 -10.09 -23.71
C PHE A 7 3.50 -10.10 -22.37
N ARG A 8 4.21 -9.01 -22.10
CA ARG A 8 4.96 -8.83 -20.87
C ARG A 8 4.14 -7.96 -19.94
N TYR A 9 4.04 -8.37 -18.69
CA TYR A 9 3.37 -7.61 -17.64
C TYR A 9 4.39 -7.27 -16.56
N TYR A 10 4.28 -6.11 -15.94
CA TYR A 10 5.21 -5.65 -14.92
C TYR A 10 4.47 -5.40 -13.62
N ARG A 11 4.96 -5.99 -12.53
CA ARG A 11 4.51 -5.69 -11.17
C ARG A 11 5.48 -4.74 -10.48
N VAL A 12 4.93 -3.85 -9.67
CA VAL A 12 5.67 -2.87 -8.87
C VAL A 12 5.19 -2.99 -7.43
N PHE A 13 6.11 -3.15 -6.49
CA PHE A 13 5.78 -3.12 -5.08
C PHE A 13 5.48 -1.68 -4.63
N LYS A 14 4.40 -1.45 -3.88
CA LYS A 14 3.88 -0.08 -3.64
C LYS A 14 4.86 0.87 -2.94
N ASN A 15 5.75 0.33 -2.12
CA ASN A 15 6.67 1.10 -1.27
C ASN A 15 8.14 0.98 -1.72
N ASP A 16 8.40 0.35 -2.87
CA ASP A 16 9.76 0.06 -3.31
C ASP A 16 9.94 0.37 -4.80
N THR A 17 11.20 0.41 -5.21
CA THR A 17 11.65 0.61 -6.60
C THR A 17 11.70 -0.68 -7.41
N THR A 18 11.48 -1.83 -6.77
CA THR A 18 11.54 -3.14 -7.42
C THR A 18 10.42 -3.32 -8.44
N VAL A 19 10.82 -3.64 -9.68
CA VAL A 19 9.92 -3.97 -10.79
C VAL A 19 10.17 -5.41 -11.20
N THR A 20 9.12 -6.24 -11.14
CA THR A 20 9.18 -7.65 -11.54
C THR A 20 8.48 -7.84 -12.88
N GLU A 21 9.14 -8.47 -13.84
CA GLU A 21 8.55 -8.86 -15.12
C GLU A 21 7.85 -10.22 -14.99
N ILE A 22 6.61 -10.30 -15.44
CA ILE A 22 5.78 -11.51 -15.48
C ILE A 22 5.49 -11.81 -16.95
N SER A 23 5.91 -13.00 -17.37
CA SER A 23 5.55 -13.57 -18.67
C SER A 23 4.10 -14.02 -18.67
N THR A 24 3.41 -13.85 -19.80
CA THR A 24 2.06 -14.40 -20.02
C THR A 24 1.93 -15.88 -19.72
N ASN A 25 3.02 -16.64 -19.89
CA ASN A 25 3.04 -18.08 -19.67
C ASN A 25 2.88 -18.45 -18.18
N ASN A 26 3.05 -17.48 -17.28
CA ASN A 26 2.93 -17.68 -15.83
C ASN A 26 1.55 -17.26 -15.30
N PHE A 27 0.63 -16.84 -16.17
CA PHE A 27 -0.74 -16.57 -15.76
C PHE A 27 -1.51 -17.87 -15.56
N LYS A 28 -2.28 -17.95 -14.47
CA LYS A 28 -3.19 -19.07 -14.24
C LYS A 28 -4.43 -18.87 -15.10
N LEU A 29 -4.83 -19.91 -15.83
CA LEU A 29 -6.10 -19.92 -16.55
C LEU A 29 -7.25 -19.79 -15.55
N LEU A 30 -8.17 -18.87 -15.81
CA LEU A 30 -9.44 -18.79 -15.09
C LEU A 30 -10.18 -20.11 -15.39
N PRO A 31 -10.57 -20.92 -14.38
CA PRO A 31 -11.40 -22.09 -14.64
C PRO A 31 -12.65 -21.58 -15.37
N ALA A 32 -12.86 -22.08 -16.59
CA ALA A 32 -14.00 -21.69 -17.39
C ALA A 32 -15.26 -21.96 -16.55
N LEU A 33 -15.93 -20.90 -16.10
CA LEU A 33 -17.26 -21.02 -15.55
C LEU A 33 -18.11 -21.53 -16.72
N LEU A 34 -18.40 -22.83 -16.69
CA LEU A 34 -19.38 -23.46 -17.54
C LEU A 34 -20.70 -22.76 -17.25
N SER A 35 -20.95 -21.67 -17.96
CA SER A 35 -22.25 -21.03 -17.99
C SER A 35 -23.14 -21.99 -18.78
N GLN A 36 -23.76 -22.94 -18.09
CA GLN A 36 -24.88 -23.71 -18.61
C GLN A 36 -26.05 -22.74 -18.79
N ARG A 37 -25.98 -21.87 -19.79
CA ARG A 37 -27.18 -21.25 -20.32
C ARG A 37 -27.87 -22.29 -21.18
N VAL A 38 -28.78 -23.01 -20.56
CA VAL A 38 -29.78 -23.82 -21.25
C VAL A 38 -30.63 -22.85 -22.08
N PHE A 39 -30.34 -22.77 -23.37
CA PHE A 39 -31.28 -22.19 -24.33
C PHE A 39 -32.23 -23.31 -24.76
N PRO A 40 -33.56 -23.14 -24.63
CA PRO A 40 -34.49 -24.12 -25.20
C PRO A 40 -34.47 -23.95 -26.73
N VAL A 41 -33.76 -24.85 -27.42
CA VAL A 41 -33.79 -24.91 -28.89
C VAL A 41 -34.67 -26.08 -29.28
N HIS A 42 -35.86 -25.78 -29.80
CA HIS A 42 -36.50 -26.66 -30.75
C HIS A 42 -35.61 -26.68 -32.00
N SER A 43 -35.11 -27.86 -32.37
CA SER A 43 -34.83 -28.35 -33.74
C SER A 43 -33.56 -29.20 -33.77
N ASN A 44 -33.80 -30.49 -34.03
CA ASN A 44 -32.89 -31.61 -34.24
C ASN A 44 -31.72 -31.33 -35.20
N ILE A 45 -30.56 -30.87 -34.70
CA ILE A 45 -29.22 -31.19 -35.25
C ILE A 45 -28.24 -31.20 -34.07
N GLN A 46 -27.67 -32.36 -33.74
CA GLN A 46 -26.58 -32.47 -32.77
C GLN A 46 -25.27 -32.05 -33.44
N GLU A 47 -24.99 -30.74 -33.43
CA GLU A 47 -23.61 -30.25 -33.49
C GLU A 47 -23.32 -29.57 -32.15
N GLU A 48 -22.51 -30.23 -31.31
CA GLU A 48 -21.92 -29.62 -30.12
C GLU A 48 -20.94 -28.53 -30.55
N VAL A 49 -21.45 -27.35 -30.90
CA VAL A 49 -20.60 -26.16 -31.08
C VAL A 49 -20.24 -25.66 -29.69
N THR A 50 -19.16 -26.20 -29.13
CA THR A 50 -18.56 -25.66 -27.90
C THR A 50 -18.02 -24.27 -28.18
N HIS A 51 -18.84 -23.23 -27.95
CA HIS A 51 -18.35 -21.86 -27.91
C HIS A 51 -17.36 -21.73 -26.75
N HIS A 52 -16.07 -21.55 -27.09
CA HIS A 52 -15.03 -21.28 -26.10
C HIS A 52 -15.33 -19.94 -25.42
N VAL A 53 -15.91 -20.01 -24.22
CA VAL A 53 -16.01 -18.89 -23.30
C VAL A 53 -14.58 -18.41 -23.04
N HIS A 54 -14.34 -17.12 -23.28
CA HIS A 54 -13.01 -16.51 -23.19
C HIS A 54 -12.30 -16.96 -21.91
N SER A 55 -11.23 -17.75 -22.06
CA SER A 55 -10.34 -18.09 -20.96
C SER A 55 -9.61 -16.83 -20.54
N GLY A 56 -10.12 -16.17 -19.50
CA GLY A 56 -9.42 -15.09 -18.83
C GLY A 56 -8.15 -15.62 -18.16
N TYR A 57 -7.20 -14.72 -17.94
CA TYR A 57 -5.99 -15.01 -17.17
C TYR A 57 -6.08 -14.29 -15.82
N ILE A 58 -5.91 -15.00 -14.72
CA ILE A 58 -5.87 -14.42 -13.37
C ILE A 58 -4.41 -14.28 -12.93
N LEU A 59 -4.07 -13.09 -12.44
CA LEU A 59 -2.84 -12.85 -11.71
C LEU A 59 -3.03 -13.21 -10.22
N PRO A 60 -1.99 -13.71 -9.51
CA PRO A 60 -2.06 -13.99 -8.07
C PRO A 60 -2.64 -12.82 -7.27
N ASP A 61 -3.42 -13.11 -6.22
CA ASP A 61 -4.34 -12.20 -5.52
C ASP A 61 -3.64 -11.13 -4.64
N ASP A 62 -2.45 -10.68 -5.02
CA ASP A 62 -1.61 -9.75 -4.26
C ASP A 62 -1.89 -8.28 -4.62
N SER A 63 -3.12 -7.95 -5.03
CA SER A 63 -3.49 -6.61 -5.50
C SER A 63 -3.31 -5.52 -4.42
N GLU A 64 -3.31 -5.92 -3.15
CA GLU A 64 -3.02 -5.05 -2.02
C GLU A 64 -1.55 -4.61 -1.96
N MET A 65 -0.62 -5.45 -2.41
CA MET A 65 0.83 -5.20 -2.26
C MET A 65 1.49 -4.70 -3.55
N PHE A 66 0.87 -4.93 -4.71
CA PHE A 66 1.48 -4.65 -6.00
C PHE A 66 0.57 -3.84 -6.93
N TYR A 67 1.19 -2.96 -7.71
CA TYR A 67 0.56 -2.36 -8.89
C TYR A 67 1.00 -3.07 -10.17
N GLY A 68 0.07 -3.16 -11.10
CA GLY A 68 0.25 -3.78 -12.40
C GLY A 68 0.40 -2.79 -13.54
N TYR A 69 1.34 -3.02 -14.45
CA TYR A 69 1.54 -2.18 -15.63
C TYR A 69 1.88 -3.00 -16.87
N ALA A 70 1.32 -2.58 -18.01
CA ALA A 70 1.60 -3.20 -19.31
C ALA A 70 2.96 -2.77 -19.91
N SER A 71 3.52 -1.63 -19.47
CA SER A 71 4.79 -1.10 -19.97
C SER A 71 5.84 -1.00 -18.88
N LYS A 72 7.06 -1.42 -19.19
CA LYS A 72 8.22 -1.35 -18.30
C LYS A 72 8.52 0.09 -17.86
N THR A 73 8.47 1.03 -18.80
CA THR A 73 8.77 2.45 -18.51
C THR A 73 7.74 3.04 -17.56
N MET A 74 6.46 2.67 -17.75
CA MET A 74 5.39 3.06 -16.84
C MET A 74 5.59 2.45 -15.45
N ALA A 75 5.93 1.16 -15.39
CA ALA A 75 6.19 0.45 -14.14
C ALA A 75 7.34 1.10 -13.36
N MET A 76 8.48 1.35 -14.01
CA MET A 76 9.63 2.01 -13.38
C MET A 76 9.30 3.42 -12.88
N ARG A 77 8.57 4.21 -13.68
CA ARG A 77 8.14 5.56 -13.28
C ARG A 77 7.26 5.51 -12.03
N LYS A 78 6.34 4.55 -11.96
CA LYS A 78 5.43 4.38 -10.84
C LYS A 78 6.13 3.82 -9.60
N ALA A 79 7.11 2.93 -9.78
CA ALA A 79 7.98 2.43 -8.70
C ALA A 79 8.75 3.59 -8.05
N LYS A 80 9.37 4.45 -8.87
CA LYS A 80 10.07 5.64 -8.38
C LYS A 80 9.14 6.60 -7.63
N ALA A 81 7.94 6.85 -8.17
CA ALA A 81 6.96 7.72 -7.54
C ALA A 81 6.46 7.16 -6.20
N GLY A 82 6.16 5.86 -6.14
CA GLY A 82 5.71 5.18 -4.92
C GLY A 82 6.77 5.18 -3.82
N ALA A 83 8.02 4.84 -4.18
CA ALA A 83 9.15 4.90 -3.24
C ALA A 83 9.36 6.32 -2.69
N LEU A 84 9.30 7.34 -3.55
CA LEU A 84 9.43 8.74 -3.11
C LEU A 84 8.29 9.15 -2.15
N GLN A 85 7.05 8.76 -2.45
CA GLN A 85 5.91 9.00 -1.57
C GLN A 85 6.10 8.32 -0.22
N HIS A 86 6.60 7.08 -0.21
CA HIS A 86 6.88 6.34 1.02
C HIS A 86 7.95 7.04 1.88
N ILE A 87 9.05 7.47 1.25
CA ILE A 87 10.11 8.24 1.92
C ILE A 87 9.55 9.53 2.52
N ASN A 88 8.74 10.28 1.77
CA ASN A 88 8.14 11.51 2.27
C ASN A 88 7.21 11.26 3.47
N ARG A 89 6.46 10.15 3.47
CA ARG A 89 5.66 9.74 4.62
C ARG A 89 6.52 9.45 5.86
N LEU A 90 7.62 8.71 5.70
CA LEU A 90 8.55 8.42 6.80
C LEU A 90 9.19 9.70 7.36
N ILE A 91 9.56 10.66 6.50
CA ILE A 91 10.07 11.97 6.91
C ILE A 91 9.02 12.71 7.74
N ALA A 92 7.76 12.69 7.32
CA ALA A 92 6.67 13.33 8.05
C ALA A 92 6.46 12.70 9.44
N GLU A 93 6.48 11.37 9.53
CA GLU A 93 6.35 10.63 10.80
C GLU A 93 7.49 10.97 11.77
N VAL A 94 8.74 10.97 11.29
CA VAL A 94 9.91 11.35 12.09
C VAL A 94 9.81 12.80 12.55
N THR A 95 9.41 13.71 11.67
CA THR A 95 9.23 15.14 12.00
C THR A 95 8.18 15.33 13.08
N GLN A 96 7.06 14.61 13.00
CA GLN A 96 6.02 14.62 14.02
C GLN A 96 6.55 14.08 15.36
N GLY A 97 7.32 12.98 15.34
CA GLY A 97 7.97 12.42 16.52
C GLY A 97 8.92 13.41 17.21
N ILE A 98 9.78 14.07 16.43
CA ILE A 98 10.68 15.12 16.94
C ILE A 98 9.90 16.27 17.59
N ASN A 99 8.82 16.72 16.95
CA ASN A 99 8.00 17.80 17.51
C ASN A 99 7.33 17.38 18.82
N LYS A 100 6.79 16.16 18.92
CA LYS A 100 6.24 15.63 20.17
C LYS A 100 7.28 15.63 21.30
N LEU A 101 8.51 15.20 21.01
CA LEU A 101 9.59 15.20 22.01
C LEU A 101 9.98 16.62 22.45
N LYS A 102 10.05 17.57 21.51
CA LYS A 102 10.30 18.99 21.83
C LYS A 102 9.21 19.56 22.72
N THR A 103 7.94 19.29 22.42
CA THR A 103 6.81 19.72 23.23
C THR A 103 6.85 19.09 24.62
N HIS A 104 7.06 17.78 24.72
CA HIS A 104 7.21 17.09 26.01
C HIS A 104 8.31 17.71 26.85
N ARG A 105 9.48 17.97 26.25
CA ARG A 105 10.60 18.62 26.93
C ARG A 105 10.23 20.02 27.44
N ALA A 106 9.57 20.83 26.62
CA ALA A 106 9.18 22.19 26.98
C ALA A 106 8.19 22.22 28.15
N LEU A 107 7.14 21.39 28.07
CA LEU A 107 6.13 21.26 29.13
C LEU A 107 6.77 20.78 30.43
N HIS A 108 7.61 19.75 30.38
CA HIS A 108 8.23 19.19 31.58
C HIS A 108 9.15 20.19 32.30
N TYR A 109 9.91 21.01 31.57
CA TYR A 109 10.73 22.05 32.20
C TYR A 109 9.90 23.19 32.76
N GLN A 110 8.77 23.53 32.13
CA GLN A 110 7.85 24.51 32.66
C GLN A 110 7.24 24.02 33.98
N ASP A 111 6.72 22.79 34.01
CA ASP A 111 6.16 22.18 35.22
C ASP A 111 7.17 22.14 36.37
N LEU A 112 8.43 21.78 36.07
CA LEU A 112 9.50 21.76 37.07
C LEU A 112 9.80 23.16 37.61
N ASN A 113 9.88 24.16 36.73
CA ASN A 113 10.15 25.53 37.13
C ASN A 113 9.01 26.10 37.99
N ASP A 114 7.77 25.86 37.58
CA ASP A 114 6.57 26.29 38.32
C ASP A 114 6.52 25.61 39.70
N THR A 115 6.83 24.31 39.77
CA THR A 115 6.91 23.56 41.03
C THR A 115 8.00 24.09 41.96
N LEU A 116 9.20 24.39 41.43
CA LEU A 116 10.30 24.94 42.21
C LEU A 116 9.99 26.34 42.72
N LEU A 117 9.39 27.18 41.88
CA LEU A 117 8.96 28.53 42.25
C LEU A 117 7.93 28.48 43.38
N GLU A 118 6.88 27.66 43.24
CA GLU A 118 5.85 27.46 44.25
C GLU A 118 6.43 26.94 45.58
N SER A 119 7.35 25.97 45.51
CA SER A 119 8.04 25.46 46.71
C SER A 119 8.84 26.55 47.42
N ASN A 120 9.49 27.45 46.67
CA ASN A 120 10.25 28.56 47.23
C ASN A 120 9.34 29.63 47.84
N ILE A 121 8.22 29.96 47.21
CA ILE A 121 7.22 30.89 47.77
C ILE A 121 6.73 30.38 49.12
N ARG A 122 6.29 29.11 49.20
CA ARG A 122 5.83 28.50 50.46
C ARG A 122 6.91 28.42 51.54
N LYS A 123 8.17 28.32 51.14
CA LYS A 123 9.29 28.34 52.09
C LYS A 123 9.43 29.73 52.70
N LEU A 124 9.44 30.78 51.86
CA LEU A 124 9.52 32.17 52.30
C LEU A 124 8.32 32.57 53.18
N GLU A 125 7.11 32.14 52.81
CA GLU A 125 5.92 32.38 53.63
C GLU A 125 6.07 31.78 55.03
N ARG A 126 6.54 30.53 55.14
CA ARG A 126 6.79 29.89 56.43
C ARG A 126 7.84 30.63 57.25
N GLU A 127 8.93 31.07 56.63
CA GLU A 127 9.98 31.86 57.30
C GLU A 127 9.44 33.22 57.80
N MET A 128 8.52 33.85 57.07
CA MET A 128 7.86 35.09 57.50
C MET A 128 6.82 34.91 58.61
N TYR A 129 6.13 33.77 58.66
CA TYR A 129 5.07 33.49 59.63
C TYR A 129 5.56 32.82 60.93
N ILE A 130 6.87 32.58 61.09
CA ILE A 130 7.45 32.20 62.37
C ILE A 130 7.63 33.48 63.22
N LYS A 131 6.66 33.71 64.12
CA LYS A 131 6.77 34.58 65.30
C LYS A 131 7.00 33.73 66.54
#